data_AF-A0A3Q9IXL4-F1
#
_entry.id   AF-A0A3Q9IXL4-F1
#
_cell.length_a   1.000
_cell.length_b   1.000
_cell.length_c   1.000
_cell.angle_alpha   90.00
_cell.angle_beta   90.00
_cell.angle_gamma   90.00
#
_symmetry.space_group_name_H-M   'P 1'
#
loop_
_entity.id
_entity.type
_entity.pdbx_description
1 polymer ?
#
loop_
_entity_poly.entity_id
_entity_poly.type
_entity_poly.pdbx_seq_one_letter_code
_entity_poly.pdbx_strand_id
1 'polypeptide(L)'
;MSGSKARASKTTSKKQKPSKKHEKNAERALAAADDAVTAARKAVKKSHGKLRKRAAKLTRRAEQLSKKHAAAQRKAAAAEAALAAVIAAQAGEASATTPAPAARGGVGDEGARASAHEHDVDDLTPPLPAPEPTPATLIELRRQAKEMKIPKYYRLAKADLIAALESAQA
;
A
#
# COMPACT_ATOMS: atom_id res chain seq x y z
N MET A 1 -36.22 47.30 -36.24
CA MET A 1 -36.98 46.03 -36.11
C MET A 1 -36.65 45.17 -37.32
N SER A 2 -35.64 44.29 -37.22
CA SER A 2 -35.24 43.39 -38.31
C SER A 2 -35.58 41.96 -37.90
N GLY A 3 -36.61 41.39 -38.55
CA GLY A 3 -37.13 40.06 -38.24
C GLY A 3 -36.39 38.98 -39.02
N SER A 4 -35.52 38.23 -38.36
CA SER A 4 -34.91 37.01 -38.90
C SER A 4 -35.91 35.86 -38.89
N LYS A 5 -36.50 35.57 -40.05
CA LYS A 5 -37.37 34.41 -40.29
C LYS A 5 -36.51 33.13 -40.31
N ALA A 6 -36.49 32.39 -39.20
CA ALA A 6 -35.89 31.05 -39.12
C ALA A 6 -36.69 30.07 -40.01
N ARG A 7 -36.08 29.57 -41.09
CA ARG A 7 -36.64 28.47 -41.87
C ARG A 7 -36.31 27.15 -41.19
N ALA A 8 -37.33 26.55 -40.56
CA ALA A 8 -37.28 25.18 -40.08
C ALA A 8 -37.13 24.21 -41.27
N SER A 9 -35.96 23.60 -41.42
CA SER A 9 -35.74 22.48 -42.33
C SER A 9 -36.26 21.19 -41.70
N LYS A 10 -37.56 20.93 -41.91
CA LYS A 10 -38.18 19.64 -41.56
C LYS A 10 -37.60 18.55 -42.46
N THR A 11 -36.60 17.83 -41.96
CA THR A 11 -36.04 16.63 -42.62
C THR A 11 -37.03 15.48 -42.48
N THR A 12 -37.82 15.26 -43.53
CA THR A 12 -38.68 14.09 -43.66
C THR A 12 -37.81 12.88 -44.00
N SER A 13 -37.49 12.07 -42.98
CA SER A 13 -36.80 10.79 -43.14
C SER A 13 -37.71 9.78 -43.85
N LYS A 14 -37.65 9.78 -45.19
CA LYS A 14 -38.21 8.70 -46.02
C LYS A 14 -37.58 7.38 -45.59
N LYS A 15 -38.35 6.48 -44.98
CA LYS A 15 -37.99 5.07 -44.74
C LYS A 15 -37.64 4.40 -46.06
N GLN A 16 -36.37 4.43 -46.45
CA GLN A 16 -35.86 3.62 -47.55
C GLN A 16 -35.65 2.20 -47.02
N LYS A 17 -36.21 1.20 -47.71
CA LYS A 17 -35.93 -0.21 -47.41
C LYS A 17 -34.42 -0.46 -47.60
N PRO A 18 -33.76 -1.18 -46.67
CA PRO A 18 -32.33 -1.44 -46.78
C PRO A 18 -32.05 -2.21 -48.07
N SER A 19 -31.12 -1.69 -48.87
CA SER A 19 -30.63 -2.40 -50.05
C SER A 19 -29.84 -3.65 -49.63
N LYS A 20 -29.81 -4.69 -50.48
CA LYS A 20 -29.03 -5.93 -50.24
C LYS A 20 -27.55 -5.67 -49.86
N LYS A 21 -26.97 -4.55 -50.30
CA LYS A 21 -25.60 -4.15 -49.93
C LYS A 21 -25.50 -3.78 -48.44
N HIS A 22 -26.50 -3.09 -47.89
CA HIS A 22 -26.53 -2.75 -46.47
C HIS A 22 -26.70 -3.99 -45.60
N GLU A 23 -27.47 -4.98 -46.05
CA GLU A 23 -27.66 -6.26 -45.35
C GLU A 23 -26.34 -7.05 -45.25
N LYS A 24 -25.63 -7.25 -46.37
CA LYS A 24 -24.31 -7.90 -46.36
C LYS A 24 -23.26 -7.14 -45.53
N ASN A 25 -23.31 -5.81 -45.54
CA ASN A 25 -22.44 -5.01 -44.70
C ASN A 25 -22.78 -5.15 -43.21
N ALA A 26 -24.07 -5.27 -42.87
CA ALA A 26 -24.51 -5.52 -41.50
C ALA A 26 -24.05 -6.90 -41.01
N GLU A 27 -24.19 -7.96 -41.81
CA GLU A 27 -23.70 -9.30 -41.47
C GLU A 27 -22.19 -9.31 -41.22
N ARG A 28 -21.41 -8.65 -42.08
CA ARG A 28 -19.95 -8.51 -41.89
C ARG A 28 -19.61 -7.73 -40.63
N ALA A 29 -20.35 -6.67 -40.33
CA ALA A 29 -20.15 -5.89 -39.12
C ALA A 29 -20.44 -6.71 -37.86
N LEU A 30 -21.48 -7.55 -37.89
CA LEU A 30 -21.78 -8.49 -36.79
C LEU A 30 -20.66 -9.52 -36.61
N ALA A 31 -20.21 -10.16 -37.69
CA ALA A 31 -19.11 -11.12 -37.61
C ALA A 31 -17.82 -10.48 -37.06
N ALA A 32 -17.48 -9.26 -37.53
CA ALA A 32 -16.32 -8.53 -37.02
C ALA A 32 -16.47 -8.15 -35.54
N ALA A 33 -17.69 -7.83 -35.08
CA ALA A 33 -17.96 -7.56 -33.68
C ALA A 33 -17.76 -8.80 -32.81
N ASP A 34 -18.24 -9.97 -33.26
CA ASP A 34 -18.04 -11.25 -32.55
C ASP A 34 -16.55 -11.61 -32.46
N ASP A 35 -15.81 -11.47 -33.56
CA ASP A 35 -14.36 -11.67 -33.57
C ASP A 35 -13.65 -10.73 -32.59
N ALA A 36 -14.03 -9.46 -32.55
CA ALA A 36 -13.48 -8.50 -31.61
C ALA A 36 -13.77 -8.87 -30.15
N VAL A 37 -15.00 -9.34 -29.84
CA VAL A 37 -15.37 -9.80 -28.49
C VAL A 37 -14.55 -11.03 -28.09
N THR A 38 -14.38 -12.00 -28.98
CA THR A 38 -13.57 -13.20 -28.67
C THR A 38 -12.10 -12.85 -28.47
N ALA A 39 -11.54 -11.95 -29.28
CA ALA A 39 -10.18 -11.44 -29.13
C ALA A 39 -9.99 -10.72 -27.79
N ALA A 40 -10.93 -9.86 -27.42
CA ALA A 40 -10.93 -9.16 -26.13
C ALA A 40 -10.97 -10.16 -24.94
N ARG A 41 -11.86 -11.15 -24.99
CA ARG A 41 -11.93 -12.21 -23.96
C ARG A 41 -10.62 -12.98 -23.83
N LYS A 42 -9.98 -13.34 -24.95
CA LYS A 42 -8.66 -14.01 -24.96
C LYS A 42 -7.58 -13.13 -24.34
N ALA A 43 -7.57 -11.83 -24.66
CA ALA A 43 -6.64 -10.86 -24.09
C ALA A 43 -6.81 -10.71 -22.57
N VAL A 44 -8.05 -10.59 -22.10
CA VAL A 44 -8.38 -10.56 -20.67
C VAL A 44 -7.91 -11.83 -19.97
N LYS A 45 -8.21 -13.02 -20.53
CA LYS A 45 -7.75 -14.30 -19.97
C LYS A 45 -6.22 -14.36 -19.83
N LYS A 46 -5.49 -13.91 -20.87
CA LYS A 46 -4.01 -13.86 -20.84
C LYS A 46 -3.50 -12.87 -19.80
N SER A 47 -4.09 -11.69 -19.71
CA SER A 47 -3.73 -10.66 -18.71
C SER A 47 -3.98 -11.14 -17.29
N HIS A 48 -5.18 -11.66 -17.03
CA HIS A 48 -5.58 -12.23 -15.75
C HIS A 48 -4.67 -13.41 -15.34
N GLY A 49 -4.29 -14.28 -16.27
CA GLY A 49 -3.30 -15.33 -16.02
C GLY A 49 -1.94 -14.77 -15.57
N LYS A 50 -1.46 -13.67 -16.18
CA LYS A 50 -0.23 -12.99 -15.75
C LYS A 50 -0.37 -12.37 -14.36
N LEU A 51 -1.52 -11.77 -14.05
CA LEU A 51 -1.80 -11.19 -12.73
C LEU A 51 -1.77 -12.27 -11.65
N ARG A 52 -2.42 -13.43 -11.87
CA ARG A 52 -2.38 -14.56 -10.94
C ARG A 52 -0.95 -15.06 -10.69
N LYS A 53 -0.12 -15.17 -11.73
CA LYS A 53 1.29 -15.56 -11.59
C LYS A 53 2.08 -14.55 -10.76
N ARG A 54 1.84 -13.25 -10.96
CA ARG A 54 2.47 -12.18 -10.16
C ARG A 54 2.02 -12.23 -8.70
N ALA A 55 0.72 -12.41 -8.46
CA ALA A 55 0.15 -12.56 -7.12
C ALA A 55 0.78 -13.76 -6.39
N ALA A 56 0.83 -14.94 -7.03
CA ALA A 56 1.47 -16.12 -6.43
C ALA A 56 2.95 -15.89 -6.07
N LYS A 57 3.70 -15.19 -6.93
CA LYS A 57 5.10 -14.82 -6.64
C LYS A 57 5.22 -13.86 -5.46
N LEU A 58 4.30 -12.90 -5.34
CA LEU A 58 4.27 -11.96 -4.22
C LEU A 58 3.92 -12.67 -2.91
N THR A 59 2.90 -13.53 -2.90
CA THR A 59 2.53 -14.34 -1.73
C THR A 59 3.72 -15.18 -1.26
N ARG A 60 4.40 -15.88 -2.17
CA ARG A 60 5.59 -16.67 -1.81
C ARG A 60 6.71 -15.82 -1.20
N ARG A 61 6.92 -14.59 -1.70
CA ARG A 61 7.91 -13.66 -1.12
C ARG A 61 7.48 -13.16 0.26
N ALA A 62 6.20 -12.84 0.42
CA ALA A 62 5.65 -12.42 1.71
C ALA A 62 5.81 -13.51 2.77
N GLU A 63 5.51 -14.77 2.44
CA GLU A 63 5.73 -15.92 3.33
C GLU A 63 7.21 -16.12 3.70
N GLN A 64 8.13 -15.89 2.76
CA GLN A 64 9.55 -15.99 3.04
C GLN A 64 10.02 -14.87 3.97
N LEU A 65 9.55 -13.65 3.76
CA LEU A 65 9.89 -12.51 4.61
C LEU A 65 9.28 -12.66 6.01
N SER A 66 8.03 -13.12 6.12
CA SER A 66 7.40 -13.35 7.41
C SER A 66 8.13 -14.44 8.21
N LYS A 67 8.56 -15.54 7.56
CA LYS A 67 9.40 -16.57 8.20
C LYS A 67 10.74 -16.00 8.69
N LYS A 68 11.39 -15.15 7.89
CA LYS A 68 12.64 -14.48 8.29
C LYS A 68 12.44 -13.54 9.46
N HIS A 69 11.36 -12.74 9.45
CA HIS A 69 11.01 -11.86 10.56
C HIS A 69 10.72 -12.64 11.84
N ALA A 70 9.91 -13.70 11.77
CA ALA A 70 9.64 -14.55 12.92
C ALA A 70 10.93 -15.19 13.48
N ALA A 71 11.83 -15.65 12.63
CA ALA A 71 13.13 -16.17 13.05
C ALA A 71 14.02 -15.09 13.68
N ALA A 72 14.06 -13.89 13.10
CA ALA A 72 14.83 -12.77 13.64
C ALA A 72 14.27 -12.32 15.00
N GLN A 73 12.94 -12.23 15.14
CA GLN A 73 12.27 -11.91 16.41
C GLN A 73 12.58 -12.94 17.49
N ARG A 74 12.53 -14.24 17.15
CA ARG A 74 12.92 -15.31 18.10
C ARG A 74 14.39 -15.19 18.54
N LYS A 75 15.29 -14.85 17.61
CA LYS A 75 16.71 -14.64 17.93
C LYS A 75 16.92 -13.40 18.81
N ALA A 76 16.23 -12.31 18.52
CA ALA A 76 16.28 -11.10 19.34
C ALA A 76 15.77 -11.37 20.76
N ALA A 77 14.60 -12.00 20.89
CA ALA A 77 14.04 -12.36 22.20
C ALA A 77 14.96 -13.33 22.98
N ALA A 78 15.60 -14.29 22.32
CA ALA A 78 16.56 -15.18 22.96
C ALA A 78 17.84 -14.44 23.41
N ALA A 79 18.32 -13.48 22.61
CA ALA A 79 19.47 -12.67 22.97
C ALA A 79 19.15 -11.72 24.15
N GLU A 80 17.97 -11.11 24.16
CA GLU A 80 17.49 -10.30 25.28
C GLU A 80 17.35 -11.13 26.55
N ALA A 81 16.77 -12.34 26.47
CA ALA A 81 16.67 -13.24 27.61
C ALA A 81 18.05 -13.70 28.12
N ALA A 82 19.00 -13.96 27.23
CA ALA A 82 20.37 -14.31 27.60
C ALA A 82 21.09 -13.14 28.28
N LEU A 83 20.94 -11.91 27.77
CA LEU A 83 21.49 -10.71 28.40
C LEU A 83 20.86 -10.47 29.79
N ALA A 84 19.54 -10.63 29.91
CA ALA A 84 18.85 -10.53 31.20
C ALA A 84 19.36 -11.59 32.20
N ALA A 85 19.61 -12.82 31.75
CA ALA A 85 20.17 -13.88 32.59
C ALA A 85 21.63 -13.58 33.02
N VAL A 86 22.45 -13.01 32.14
CA VAL A 86 23.83 -12.58 32.47
C VAL A 86 23.80 -11.46 33.52
N ILE A 87 22.94 -10.46 33.35
CA ILE A 87 22.77 -9.37 34.33
C ILE A 87 22.30 -9.93 35.68
N ALA A 88 21.33 -10.85 35.68
CA ALA A 88 20.84 -11.49 36.90
C ALA A 88 21.93 -12.32 37.60
N ALA A 89 22.77 -13.03 36.85
CA ALA A 89 23.89 -13.80 37.41
C ALA A 89 24.96 -12.88 38.03
N GLN A 90 25.26 -11.73 37.40
CA GLN A 90 26.19 -10.74 37.95
C GLN A 90 25.65 -10.02 39.19
N ALA A 91 24.33 -9.82 39.28
CA ALA A 91 23.69 -9.29 40.49
C ALA A 91 23.68 -10.31 41.65
N GLY A 92 23.83 -11.61 41.36
CA GLY A 92 23.82 -12.69 42.35
C GLY A 92 25.09 -12.84 43.18
N GLU A 93 26.24 -12.32 42.75
CA GLU A 93 27.50 -12.36 43.53
C GLU A 93 27.63 -11.24 44.58
N ALA A 94 26.72 -10.26 44.59
CA ALA A 94 26.76 -9.12 45.52
C ALA A 94 25.68 -9.14 46.62
N SER A 95 25.00 -10.26 46.87
CA SER A 95 24.01 -10.33 47.95
C SER A 95 23.85 -11.71 48.56
N ALA A 96 24.79 -12.04 49.46
CA ALA A 96 24.47 -12.82 50.63
C ALA A 96 24.02 -11.87 51.76
N THR A 97 22.81 -11.31 51.70
CA THR A 97 22.07 -10.82 52.89
C THR A 97 20.57 -10.78 52.59
N THR A 98 19.84 -11.77 53.12
CA THR A 98 18.38 -11.78 53.28
C THR A 98 17.98 -10.73 54.33
N PRO A 99 16.82 -10.05 54.24
CA PRO A 99 15.61 -10.59 54.87
C PRO A 99 14.28 -10.42 54.11
N ALA A 100 13.35 -11.25 54.59
CA ALA A 100 11.99 -11.60 54.17
C ALA A 100 10.90 -10.51 54.44
N PRO A 101 9.62 -10.75 54.07
CA PRO A 101 8.67 -9.75 53.55
C PRO A 101 7.67 -9.19 54.58
N ALA A 102 7.16 -7.97 54.32
CA ALA A 102 6.06 -7.35 55.07
C ALA A 102 4.91 -6.92 54.14
N ALA A 103 3.71 -7.07 54.68
CA ALA A 103 2.43 -7.15 53.97
C ALA A 103 1.67 -5.81 53.86
N ARG A 104 0.54 -5.90 53.12
CA ARG A 104 -0.78 -5.23 53.33
C ARG A 104 -1.05 -3.84 52.74
N GLY A 105 -2.16 -3.82 51.97
CA GLY A 105 -3.06 -2.68 51.75
C GLY A 105 -3.12 -2.28 50.27
N GLY A 106 -4.27 -2.13 49.60
CA GLY A 106 -5.64 -2.17 50.05
C GLY A 106 -6.61 -2.12 48.85
N VAL A 107 -7.78 -2.65 49.15
CA VAL A 107 -9.06 -2.74 48.46
C VAL A 107 -9.45 -1.50 47.63
N GLY A 108 -9.98 -1.75 46.43
CA GLY A 108 -10.68 -0.79 45.59
C GLY A 108 -11.67 -1.52 44.69
N ASP A 109 -12.69 -2.10 45.31
CA ASP A 109 -13.93 -2.55 44.68
C ASP A 109 -14.79 -1.30 44.43
N GLU A 110 -15.06 -0.96 43.16
CA GLU A 110 -16.25 -0.16 42.87
C GLU A 110 -16.96 -0.73 41.63
N GLY A 111 -18.09 -1.33 41.93
CA GLY A 111 -18.93 -2.06 41.01
C GLY A 111 -19.68 -1.19 40.00
N ALA A 112 -20.01 -1.87 38.91
CA ALA A 112 -20.87 -1.45 37.83
C ALA A 112 -22.26 -0.95 38.28
N ARG A 113 -22.80 0.00 37.49
CA ARG A 113 -24.21 0.12 37.07
C ARG A 113 -24.28 1.16 35.93
N ALA A 114 -24.28 0.72 34.68
CA ALA A 114 -25.46 0.37 33.88
C ALA A 114 -26.27 1.59 33.38
N SER A 115 -26.11 1.82 32.08
CA SER A 115 -27.14 2.25 31.12
C SER A 115 -27.69 3.67 31.16
N ALA A 116 -27.22 4.48 30.22
CA ALA A 116 -28.11 5.20 29.31
C ALA A 116 -27.48 5.24 27.91
N HIS A 117 -28.29 4.83 26.96
CA HIS A 117 -28.03 4.65 25.54
C HIS A 117 -28.39 5.97 24.86
N GLU A 118 -27.44 6.71 24.29
CA GLU A 118 -27.74 7.62 23.18
C GLU A 118 -26.59 7.62 22.17
N HIS A 119 -27.02 7.70 20.92
CA HIS A 119 -26.27 7.55 19.69
C HIS A 119 -25.27 8.67 19.48
N ASP A 120 -24.00 8.33 19.20
CA ASP A 120 -23.19 9.10 18.26
C ASP A 120 -22.20 8.17 17.57
N VAL A 121 -22.35 8.08 16.25
CA VAL A 121 -21.66 7.16 15.34
C VAL A 121 -20.63 7.94 14.53
N ASP A 122 -19.71 8.67 15.16
CA ASP A 122 -18.82 9.56 14.40
C ASP A 122 -17.39 9.69 14.94
N ASP A 123 -16.82 8.71 15.65
CA ASP A 123 -15.41 8.87 16.10
C ASP A 123 -14.57 7.59 16.31
N LEU A 124 -14.64 6.65 15.37
CA LEU A 124 -13.75 5.48 15.33
C LEU A 124 -12.65 5.55 14.25
N THR A 125 -12.20 6.76 13.92
CA THR A 125 -10.93 6.91 13.20
C THR A 125 -9.88 7.40 14.20
N PRO A 126 -8.99 6.55 14.74
CA PRO A 126 -7.84 7.06 15.47
C PRO A 126 -7.11 8.05 14.55
N PRO A 127 -6.70 9.24 15.04
CA PRO A 127 -5.95 10.18 14.22
C PRO A 127 -4.72 9.46 13.69
N LEU A 128 -4.58 9.43 12.36
CA LEU A 128 -3.40 8.91 11.68
C LEU A 128 -2.17 9.55 12.33
N PRO A 129 -1.16 8.77 12.76
CA PRO A 129 0.08 9.36 13.26
C PRO A 129 0.60 10.30 12.16
N ALA A 130 0.85 11.56 12.54
CA ALA A 130 1.46 12.52 11.64
C ALA A 130 2.70 11.87 11.00
N PRO A 131 2.90 12.00 9.68
CA PRO A 131 4.06 11.39 9.04
C PRO A 131 5.31 11.96 9.70
N GLU A 132 5.99 11.13 10.49
CA GLU A 132 7.32 11.48 10.99
C GLU A 132 8.20 11.79 9.76
N PRO A 133 9.10 12.78 9.84
CA PRO A 133 9.99 13.10 8.74
C PRO A 133 10.85 11.86 8.43
N THR A 134 10.40 11.06 7.46
CA THR A 134 11.09 9.82 7.11
C THR A 134 12.44 10.21 6.52
N PRO A 135 13.55 9.61 6.99
CA PRO A 135 14.86 9.91 6.44
C PRO A 135 14.85 9.65 4.94
N ALA A 136 15.33 10.63 4.17
CA ALA A 136 15.26 10.63 2.71
C ALA A 136 15.60 9.25 2.13
N THR A 137 14.70 8.76 1.29
CA THR A 137 14.83 7.45 0.66
C THR A 137 15.92 7.50 -0.40
N LEU A 138 16.54 6.34 -0.72
CA LEU A 138 17.58 6.27 -1.77
C LEU A 138 17.09 6.82 -3.12
N ILE A 139 15.79 6.68 -3.41
CA ILE A 139 15.16 7.14 -4.63
C ILE A 139 15.15 8.67 -4.67
N GLU A 140 14.77 9.31 -3.56
CA GLU A 140 14.76 10.77 -3.44
C GLU A 140 16.17 11.35 -3.52
N LEU A 141 17.15 10.74 -2.85
CA LEU A 141 18.56 11.15 -2.93
C LEU A 141 19.10 11.07 -4.36
N ARG A 142 18.76 10.01 -5.11
CA ARG A 142 19.16 9.90 -6.53
C ARG A 142 18.47 10.93 -7.41
N ARG A 143 17.21 11.29 -7.12
CA ARG A 143 16.50 12.33 -7.84
C ARG A 143 17.17 13.70 -7.61
N GLN A 144 17.46 14.04 -6.36
CA GLN A 144 18.19 15.26 -6.00
C GLN A 144 19.59 15.27 -6.65
N ALA A 145 20.32 14.17 -6.60
CA ALA A 145 21.65 14.08 -7.22
C ALA A 145 21.61 14.25 -8.75
N LYS A 146 20.52 13.82 -9.40
CA LYS A 146 20.27 14.07 -10.82
C LYS A 146 20.00 15.54 -11.10
N GLU A 147 19.20 16.20 -10.25
CA GLU A 147 18.91 17.65 -10.34
C GLU A 147 20.20 18.47 -10.17
N MET A 148 21.07 18.06 -9.25
CA MET A 148 22.41 18.65 -9.02
C MET A 148 23.49 18.19 -10.00
N LYS A 149 23.13 17.41 -11.04
CA LYS A 149 24.03 16.90 -12.08
C LYS A 149 25.27 16.15 -11.56
N ILE A 150 25.15 15.46 -10.43
CA ILE A 150 26.25 14.68 -9.84
C ILE A 150 26.55 13.48 -10.75
N PRO A 151 27.78 13.31 -11.27
CA PRO A 151 28.11 12.23 -12.19
C PRO A 151 28.05 10.87 -11.49
N LYS A 152 27.63 9.82 -12.23
CA LYS A 152 27.58 8.43 -11.73
C LYS A 152 26.70 8.21 -10.48
N TYR A 153 25.80 9.15 -10.13
CA TYR A 153 24.89 9.07 -8.97
C TYR A 153 24.13 7.74 -8.83
N TYR A 154 23.80 7.10 -9.95
CA TYR A 154 23.07 5.83 -9.97
C TYR A 154 23.87 4.63 -9.43
N ARG A 155 25.21 4.73 -9.36
CA ARG A 155 26.11 3.69 -8.83
C ARG A 155 26.47 3.91 -7.36
N LEU A 156 26.21 5.10 -6.82
CA LEU A 156 26.58 5.47 -5.47
C LEU A 156 25.65 4.82 -4.42
N ALA A 157 26.23 4.47 -3.27
CA ALA A 157 25.49 4.00 -2.11
C ALA A 157 24.78 5.18 -1.41
N LYS A 158 23.88 4.89 -0.46
CA LYS A 158 23.11 5.93 0.24
C LYS A 158 24.02 6.98 0.92
N ALA A 159 25.08 6.52 1.59
CA ALA A 159 26.02 7.39 2.29
C ALA A 159 26.78 8.32 1.32
N ASP A 160 27.32 7.77 0.23
CA ASP A 160 28.06 8.56 -0.76
C ASP A 160 27.17 9.60 -1.45
N LEU A 161 25.90 9.28 -1.69
CA LEU A 161 24.93 10.23 -2.26
C LEU A 161 24.67 11.41 -1.32
N ILE A 162 24.57 11.16 -0.01
CA ILE A 162 24.38 12.22 0.99
C ILE A 162 25.61 13.12 1.00
N ALA A 163 26.82 12.55 1.13
CA ALA A 163 28.06 13.31 1.14
C ALA A 163 28.27 14.14 -0.15
N ALA A 164 27.95 13.57 -1.32
CA ALA A 164 28.06 14.27 -2.59
C ALA A 164 27.03 15.40 -2.74
N LEU A 165 25.81 15.24 -2.19
CA LEU A 165 24.79 16.29 -2.17
C LEU A 165 25.16 17.42 -1.22
N GLU A 166 25.67 17.10 -0.02
CA GLU A 166 26.18 18.10 0.93
C GLU A 166 27.35 18.89 0.33
N SER A 167 28.28 18.20 -0.33
CA SER A 167 29.41 18.84 -1.03
C SER A 167 28.99 19.73 -2.21
N ALA A 168 27.83 19.46 -2.81
CA ALA A 168 27.29 20.26 -3.92
C ALA A 168 26.43 21.43 -3.44
N GLN A 169 26.08 21.48 -2.15
CA GLN A 169 25.34 22.56 -1.51
C GLN A 169 26.25 23.56 -0.78
N ALA A 170 27.46 23.13 -0.42
CA ALA A 170 28.54 23.98 0.06
C ALA A 170 29.14 24.83 -1.08
#